data_AF-A0A1E7F0F1-F1
#
_entry.id   AF-A0A1E7F0F1-F1
#
_cell.length_a   1.000
_cell.length_b   1.000
_cell.length_c   1.000
_cell.angle_alpha   90.00
_cell.angle_beta   90.00
_cell.angle_gamma   90.00
#
_symmetry.space_group_name_H-M   'P 1'
#
loop_
_entity.id
_entity.type
_entity.pdbx_description
1 polymer ?
#
loop_
_entity_poly.entity_id
_entity_poly.type
_entity_poly.pdbx_seq_one_letter_code
_entity_poly.pdbx_strand_id
1 'polypeptide(L)'
;MYPLSLDTIILCLSSLLYTGITLQRLSDGEAIDLGEALSLSGKTMLVLGSHPADFNLIEYAQKVRVFWPQMKGKGIERCIIVMNGEKSSCRKLAELLELPDEIEILPDPTGESGRQFGVSRGWRPDDYRISPILKTTVVGLGFGPPWGTLPAVLTGYIGNPNGRREWIEESLKQGQLLGRWPQVLDIADDGNIVGNKFDDFPLLSGWGRRPFELATLRLQNLVDIQIKHWDELKPVDDRCLTQLGGCTIVSDDGVPIYSWLDTGLCDIPDFDKLLSEL
;
A
#
# COMPACT_ATOMS: atom_id res chain seq x y z
N MET A 1 9.78 -18.96 -19.24
CA MET A 1 10.41 -18.33 -18.06
C MET A 1 9.75 -18.99 -16.86
N TYR A 2 10.46 -19.93 -16.23
CA TYR A 2 9.91 -20.76 -15.15
C TYR A 2 9.50 -19.90 -13.95
N PRO A 3 8.40 -20.20 -13.25
CA PRO A 3 8.13 -19.57 -11.97
C PRO A 3 9.25 -19.98 -11.00
N LEU A 4 9.90 -19.00 -10.38
CA LEU A 4 10.80 -19.25 -9.26
C LEU A 4 10.02 -20.01 -8.19
N SER A 5 10.56 -21.13 -7.70
CA SER A 5 9.92 -21.93 -6.66
C SER A 5 9.77 -21.09 -5.38
N LEU A 6 8.74 -21.41 -4.58
CA LEU A 6 8.51 -20.79 -3.26
C LEU A 6 9.79 -20.77 -2.38
N ASP A 7 10.65 -21.78 -2.52
CA ASP A 7 11.90 -21.89 -1.77
C ASP A 7 12.92 -20.80 -2.11
N THR A 8 12.87 -20.21 -3.31
CA THR A 8 13.75 -19.08 -3.68
C THR A 8 13.21 -17.74 -3.17
N ILE A 9 11.90 -17.64 -2.94
CA ILE A 9 11.25 -16.42 -2.40
C ILE A 9 11.47 -16.34 -0.88
N ILE A 10 11.46 -17.47 -0.18
CA ILE A 10 11.70 -17.55 1.28
C ILE A 10 13.16 -17.18 1.63
N LEU A 11 14.12 -17.35 0.72
CA LEU A 11 15.52 -16.94 0.92
C LEU A 11 15.78 -15.44 0.73
N CYS A 12 14.81 -14.67 0.21
CA CYS A 12 15.00 -13.25 -0.15
C CYS A 12 14.51 -12.24 0.90
N LEU A 13 14.12 -12.66 2.10
CA LEU A 13 13.59 -11.72 3.10
C LEU A 13 14.06 -12.01 4.54
N SER A 14 15.19 -12.70 4.74
CA SER A 14 15.79 -12.75 6.08
C SER A 14 16.15 -11.33 6.54
N SER A 15 16.06 -11.05 7.85
CA SER A 15 16.46 -9.76 8.43
C SER A 15 17.88 -9.33 8.02
N LEU A 16 18.74 -10.29 7.66
CA LEU A 16 20.09 -10.07 7.12
C LEU A 16 20.14 -9.28 5.81
N LEU A 17 19.10 -9.33 4.97
CA LEU A 17 19.03 -8.53 3.73
C LEU A 17 18.71 -7.06 4.01
N TYR A 18 18.19 -6.77 5.21
CA TYR A 18 17.85 -5.42 5.65
C TYR A 18 19.00 -4.78 6.44
N THR A 19 20.02 -5.55 6.84
CA THR A 19 21.14 -5.07 7.65
C THR A 19 21.96 -4.03 6.89
N GLY A 20 22.21 -2.89 7.54
CA GLY A 20 22.96 -1.77 6.98
C GLY A 20 22.10 -0.76 6.21
N ILE A 21 20.79 -1.00 6.06
CA ILE A 21 19.86 -0.01 5.51
C ILE A 21 19.31 0.83 6.66
N THR A 22 19.93 2.00 6.85
CA THR A 22 19.54 2.95 7.89
C THR A 22 18.69 4.09 7.33
N LEU A 23 17.48 4.27 7.86
CA LEU A 23 16.56 5.35 7.50
C LEU A 23 16.18 6.17 8.74
N GLN A 24 15.85 7.45 8.56
CA GLN A 24 15.42 8.29 9.67
C GLN A 24 13.91 8.18 9.88
N ARG A 25 13.46 7.82 11.08
CA ARG A 25 12.04 7.80 11.42
C ARG A 25 11.45 9.20 11.35
N LEU A 26 10.25 9.31 10.80
CA LEU A 26 9.59 10.59 10.55
C LEU A 26 9.20 11.35 11.84
N SER A 27 8.86 10.63 12.90
CA SER A 27 8.32 11.18 14.15
C SER A 27 9.37 11.93 14.98
N ASP A 28 10.56 11.34 15.12
CA ASP A 28 11.61 11.79 16.04
C ASP A 28 12.98 11.99 15.37
N GLY A 29 13.14 11.53 14.13
CA GLY A 29 14.41 11.56 13.40
C GLY A 29 15.41 10.48 13.83
N GLU A 30 15.00 9.52 14.66
CA GLU A 30 15.85 8.39 15.06
C GLU A 30 16.31 7.59 13.84
N ALA A 31 17.58 7.22 13.82
CA ALA A 31 18.14 6.38 12.76
C ALA A 31 17.78 4.92 13.05
N ILE A 32 17.03 4.30 12.14
CA ILE A 32 16.55 2.92 12.24
C ILE A 32 17.27 2.08 11.19
N ASP A 33 18.05 1.09 11.62
CA ASP A 33 18.50 0.01 10.76
C ASP A 33 17.37 -0.99 10.55
N LEU A 34 16.96 -1.22 9.30
CA LEU A 34 15.83 -2.10 9.00
C LEU A 34 16.10 -3.55 9.41
N GLY A 35 17.34 -4.05 9.30
CA GLY A 35 17.69 -5.42 9.66
C GLY A 35 17.68 -5.65 11.16
N GLU A 36 18.22 -4.72 11.93
CA GLU A 36 18.10 -4.74 13.38
C GLU A 36 16.64 -4.62 13.80
N ALA A 37 15.90 -3.66 13.21
CA ALA A 37 14.48 -3.43 13.51
C ALA A 37 13.59 -4.66 13.30
N LEU A 38 13.89 -5.49 12.29
CA LEU A 38 13.17 -6.74 12.00
C LEU A 38 13.69 -7.95 12.79
N SER A 39 14.86 -7.83 13.43
CA SER A 39 15.44 -8.89 14.27
C SER A 39 15.10 -8.72 15.76
N LEU A 40 14.43 -7.62 16.12
CA LEU A 40 13.90 -7.43 17.47
C LEU A 40 12.79 -8.44 17.78
N SER A 41 12.62 -8.75 19.06
CA SER A 41 11.50 -9.57 19.52
C SER A 41 10.16 -8.90 19.18
N GLY A 42 9.18 -9.70 18.76
CA GLY A 42 7.84 -9.25 18.43
C GLY A 42 7.59 -9.23 16.92
N LYS A 43 6.42 -9.67 16.50
CA LYS A 43 6.08 -9.74 15.07
C LYS A 43 5.99 -8.33 14.49
N THR A 44 6.74 -8.09 13.42
CA THR A 44 6.80 -6.79 12.74
C THR A 44 6.27 -6.89 11.32
N MET A 45 5.30 -6.04 10.97
CA MET A 45 4.92 -5.80 9.59
C MET A 45 5.80 -4.72 8.99
N LEU A 46 6.39 -4.99 7.83
CA LEU A 46 7.11 -4.01 7.03
C LEU A 46 6.44 -3.86 5.67
N VAL A 47 6.05 -2.64 5.33
CA VAL A 47 5.65 -2.23 3.99
C VAL A 47 6.83 -1.51 3.34
N LEU A 48 7.32 -2.05 2.23
CA LEU A 48 8.25 -1.36 1.34
C LEU A 48 7.41 -0.67 0.27
N GLY A 49 6.99 0.55 0.57
CA GLY A 49 6.08 1.32 -0.27
C GLY A 49 6.73 1.92 -1.51
N SER A 50 5.89 2.25 -2.48
CA SER A 50 6.20 3.13 -3.60
C SER A 50 6.23 4.61 -3.15
N HIS A 51 6.12 5.57 -4.06
CA HIS A 51 6.17 7.00 -3.71
C HIS A 51 4.83 7.50 -3.12
N PRO A 52 4.80 8.60 -2.33
CA PRO A 52 3.58 9.04 -1.62
C PRO A 52 2.35 9.34 -2.49
N ALA A 53 2.54 9.69 -3.75
CA ALA A 53 1.45 9.87 -4.73
C ALA A 53 1.04 8.60 -5.50
N ASP A 54 1.54 7.41 -5.15
CA ASP A 54 1.24 6.17 -5.87
C ASP A 54 0.00 5.44 -5.32
N PHE A 55 -0.73 4.75 -6.21
CA PHE A 55 -1.92 3.99 -5.82
C PHE A 55 -1.63 2.90 -4.78
N ASN A 56 -0.52 2.16 -4.92
CA ASN A 56 -0.23 1.05 -4.02
C ASN A 56 0.06 1.56 -2.62
N LEU A 57 0.92 2.57 -2.47
CA LEU A 57 1.25 3.10 -1.15
C LEU A 57 0.02 3.72 -0.47
N ILE A 58 -0.82 4.47 -1.19
CA ILE A 58 -2.06 5.02 -0.64
C ILE A 58 -2.98 3.90 -0.12
N GLU A 59 -3.18 2.84 -0.91
CA GLU A 59 -4.03 1.71 -0.48
C GLU A 59 -3.40 0.90 0.66
N TYR A 60 -2.09 0.71 0.66
CA TYR A 60 -1.36 0.07 1.77
C TYR A 60 -1.59 0.84 3.06
N ALA A 61 -1.38 2.16 3.04
CA ALA A 61 -1.57 3.03 4.19
C ALA A 61 -3.03 3.04 4.67
N GLN A 62 -4.00 3.10 3.75
CA GLN A 62 -5.43 3.00 4.07
C GLN A 62 -5.78 1.65 4.73
N LYS A 63 -5.29 0.53 4.18
CA LYS A 63 -5.52 -0.79 4.76
C LYS A 63 -4.83 -0.94 6.10
N VAL A 64 -3.57 -0.53 6.24
CA VAL A 64 -2.86 -0.55 7.54
C VAL A 64 -3.69 0.19 8.58
N ARG A 65 -4.13 1.43 8.30
CA ARG A 65 -4.97 2.21 9.23
C ARG A 65 -6.22 1.47 9.69
N VAL A 66 -6.94 0.82 8.77
CA VAL A 66 -8.20 0.13 9.10
C VAL A 66 -7.95 -1.22 9.80
N PHE A 67 -6.97 -1.98 9.35
CA PHE A 67 -6.69 -3.33 9.85
C PHE A 67 -5.75 -3.35 11.07
N TRP A 68 -5.17 -2.22 11.46
CA TRP A 68 -4.20 -2.16 12.55
C TRP A 68 -4.72 -2.73 13.87
N PRO A 69 -5.97 -2.47 14.31
CA PRO A 69 -6.51 -3.12 15.50
C PRO A 69 -6.57 -4.66 15.41
N GLN A 70 -6.95 -5.20 14.25
CA GLN A 70 -7.02 -6.64 13.99
C GLN A 70 -5.61 -7.26 13.92
N MET A 71 -4.66 -6.55 13.33
CA MET A 71 -3.24 -6.93 13.28
C MET A 71 -2.65 -7.05 14.69
N LYS A 72 -2.90 -6.05 15.55
CA LYS A 72 -2.54 -6.12 16.98
C LYS A 72 -3.19 -7.31 17.68
N GLY A 73 -4.47 -7.57 17.41
CA GLY A 73 -5.18 -8.75 17.92
C GLY A 73 -4.59 -10.09 17.47
N LYS A 74 -3.86 -10.11 16.35
CA LYS A 74 -3.11 -11.27 15.82
C LYS A 74 -1.66 -11.34 16.28
N GLY A 75 -1.25 -10.44 17.19
CA GLY A 75 0.09 -10.39 17.77
C GLY A 75 1.13 -9.69 16.89
N ILE A 76 0.72 -8.89 15.89
CA ILE A 76 1.64 -7.95 15.24
C ILE A 76 1.84 -6.76 16.19
N GLU A 77 3.07 -6.58 16.66
CA GLU A 77 3.40 -5.56 17.68
C GLU A 77 3.85 -4.24 17.05
N ARG A 78 4.40 -4.30 15.84
CA ARG A 78 5.01 -3.15 15.17
C ARG A 78 4.65 -3.13 13.69
N CYS A 79 4.41 -1.92 13.16
CA CYS A 79 4.21 -1.70 11.72
C CYS A 79 5.13 -0.58 11.25
N ILE A 80 5.94 -0.87 10.24
CA ILE A 80 6.87 0.05 9.61
C ILE A 80 6.44 0.22 8.14
N ILE A 81 6.29 1.46 7.69
CA ILE A 81 6.06 1.82 6.29
C ILE A 81 7.25 2.64 5.80
N VAL A 82 8.03 2.05 4.90
CA VAL A 82 9.05 2.77 4.12
C VAL A 82 8.36 3.42 2.93
N MET A 83 8.58 4.71 2.71
CA MET A 83 7.94 5.48 1.64
C MET A 83 9.00 6.11 0.74
N ASN A 84 8.85 5.97 -0.58
CA ASN A 84 9.79 6.54 -1.54
C ASN A 84 9.58 8.05 -1.74
N GLY A 85 9.89 8.84 -0.72
CA GLY A 85 9.68 10.28 -0.71
C GLY A 85 10.49 10.98 0.37
N GLU A 86 10.50 12.32 0.32
CA GLU A 86 11.11 13.14 1.35
C GLU A 86 10.26 13.18 2.62
N LYS A 87 10.84 13.68 3.73
CA LYS A 87 10.11 13.82 5.00
C LYS A 87 8.82 14.62 4.85
N SER A 88 8.83 15.69 4.05
CA SER A 88 7.66 16.54 3.79
C SER A 88 6.55 15.78 3.08
N SER A 89 6.87 15.06 1.99
CA SER A 89 5.88 14.29 1.23
C SER A 89 5.30 13.12 2.03
N CYS A 90 6.14 12.43 2.81
CA CYS A 90 5.69 11.33 3.66
C CYS A 90 4.77 11.82 4.79
N ARG A 91 5.12 12.95 5.43
CA ARG A 91 4.27 13.61 6.42
C ARG A 91 2.93 14.04 5.81
N LYS A 92 2.97 14.66 4.63
CA LYS A 92 1.75 15.09 3.94
C LYS A 92 0.80 13.93 3.67
N LEU A 93 1.32 12.79 3.18
CA LEU A 93 0.49 11.61 2.96
C LEU A 93 -0.08 11.07 4.28
N ALA A 94 0.73 10.99 5.33
CA ALA A 94 0.29 10.52 6.64
C ALA A 94 -0.85 11.38 7.22
N GLU A 95 -0.74 12.71 7.10
CA GLU A 95 -1.77 13.66 7.48
C GLU A 95 -3.05 13.48 6.65
N LEU A 96 -2.94 13.36 5.32
CA LEU A 96 -4.08 13.15 4.44
C LEU A 96 -4.82 11.84 4.79
N LEU A 97 -4.09 10.78 5.13
CA LEU A 97 -4.71 9.50 5.45
C LEU A 97 -5.05 9.34 6.93
N GLU A 98 -4.74 10.31 7.78
CA GLU A 98 -4.88 10.23 9.23
C GLU A 98 -4.28 8.93 9.77
N LEU A 99 -3.03 8.65 9.38
CA LEU A 99 -2.32 7.47 9.86
C LEU A 99 -2.12 7.55 11.40
N PRO A 100 -2.33 6.45 12.13
CA PRO A 100 -2.06 6.43 13.57
C PRO A 100 -0.59 6.69 13.87
N ASP A 101 -0.30 7.41 14.96
CA ASP A 101 1.08 7.71 15.40
C ASP A 101 1.90 6.44 15.73
N GLU A 102 1.20 5.33 15.97
CA GLU A 102 1.78 4.00 16.23
C GLU A 102 2.43 3.38 14.98
N ILE A 103 2.09 3.88 13.78
CA ILE A 103 2.65 3.40 12.52
C ILE A 103 3.95 4.15 12.25
N GLU A 104 5.06 3.43 12.22
CA GLU A 104 6.37 4.03 11.97
C GLU A 104 6.56 4.32 10.49
N ILE A 105 6.83 5.57 10.15
CA ILE A 105 7.09 5.98 8.77
C ILE A 105 8.57 6.27 8.61
N LEU A 106 9.20 5.64 7.62
CA LEU A 106 10.60 5.81 7.26
C LEU A 106 10.70 6.39 5.84
N PRO A 107 10.99 7.69 5.67
CA PRO A 107 11.21 8.29 4.36
C PRO A 107 12.50 7.78 3.71
N ASP A 108 12.40 7.29 2.48
CA ASP A 108 13.52 6.92 1.60
C ASP A 108 13.38 7.66 0.26
N PRO A 109 13.83 8.93 0.16
CA PRO A 109 13.67 9.71 -1.08
C PRO A 109 14.38 9.08 -2.28
N THR A 110 15.34 8.18 -2.03
CA THR A 110 16.09 7.47 -3.06
C THR A 110 15.50 6.14 -3.46
N GLY A 111 14.50 5.61 -2.73
CA GLY A 111 13.92 4.27 -2.96
C GLY A 111 14.92 3.11 -2.94
N GLU A 112 16.13 3.32 -2.43
CA GLU A 112 17.22 2.36 -2.51
C GLU A 112 16.98 1.15 -1.61
N SER A 113 16.29 1.34 -0.49
CA SER A 113 15.85 0.24 0.37
C SER A 113 15.05 -0.76 -0.46
N GLY A 114 13.94 -0.35 -1.07
CA GLY A 114 13.12 -1.21 -1.93
C GLY A 114 13.86 -1.82 -3.13
N ARG A 115 14.83 -1.11 -3.71
CA ARG A 115 15.68 -1.68 -4.78
C ARG A 115 16.49 -2.87 -4.29
N GLN A 116 17.14 -2.74 -3.13
CA GLN A 116 17.91 -3.82 -2.53
C GLN A 116 17.05 -5.04 -2.20
N PHE A 117 15.77 -4.83 -1.85
CA PHE A 117 14.79 -5.91 -1.62
C PHE A 117 14.22 -6.55 -2.89
N GLY A 118 14.45 -5.98 -4.07
CA GLY A 118 13.94 -6.52 -5.33
C GLY A 118 12.49 -6.12 -5.64
N VAL A 119 11.96 -5.05 -5.05
CA VAL A 119 10.65 -4.49 -5.46
C VAL A 119 10.76 -3.55 -6.67
N SER A 120 11.98 -3.24 -7.14
CA SER A 120 12.25 -2.49 -8.39
C SER A 120 12.09 -3.35 -9.64
N ARG A 121 10.85 -3.82 -9.89
CA ARG A 121 10.54 -4.83 -10.91
C ARG A 121 9.51 -4.43 -11.95
N GLY A 122 9.18 -3.14 -12.04
CA GLY A 122 8.25 -2.59 -13.02
C GLY A 122 8.73 -2.74 -14.46
N TRP A 123 7.91 -2.31 -15.44
CA TRP A 123 8.28 -2.41 -16.85
C TRP A 123 9.50 -1.54 -17.17
N ARG A 124 10.59 -2.17 -17.63
CA ARG A 124 11.87 -1.50 -17.96
C ARG A 124 12.43 -0.72 -16.74
N PRO A 125 12.72 -1.41 -15.62
CA PRO A 125 13.29 -0.75 -14.45
C PRO A 125 14.68 -0.23 -14.83
N ASP A 126 15.02 0.96 -14.35
CA ASP A 126 16.31 1.61 -14.58
C ASP A 126 16.72 1.81 -16.06
N ASP A 127 15.78 1.68 -17.02
CA ASP A 127 16.02 2.07 -18.41
C ASP A 127 15.89 3.58 -18.58
N TYR A 128 17.01 4.28 -18.47
CA TYR A 128 17.11 5.74 -18.58
C TYR A 128 16.77 6.29 -19.98
N ARG A 129 16.62 5.43 -20.99
CA ARG A 129 16.25 5.84 -22.36
C ARG A 129 14.76 6.11 -22.51
N ILE A 130 13.94 5.62 -21.56
CA ILE A 130 12.48 5.76 -21.58
C ILE A 130 12.10 6.63 -20.38
N SER A 131 11.33 7.69 -20.62
CA SER A 131 10.90 8.56 -19.53
C SER A 131 10.07 7.77 -18.50
N PRO A 132 10.30 7.98 -17.19
CA PRO A 132 9.53 7.32 -16.14
C PRO A 132 8.02 7.54 -16.27
N ILE A 133 7.59 8.74 -16.64
CA ILE A 133 6.17 9.05 -16.92
C ILE A 133 5.61 8.14 -18.01
N LEU A 134 6.34 7.90 -19.11
CA LEU A 134 5.88 7.01 -20.17
C LEU A 134 5.79 5.56 -19.67
N LYS A 135 6.78 5.10 -18.89
CA LYS A 135 6.76 3.77 -18.29
C LYS A 135 5.55 3.58 -17.38
N THR A 136 5.30 4.53 -16.47
CA THR A 136 4.12 4.53 -15.58
C THR A 136 2.83 4.59 -16.38
N THR A 137 2.76 5.39 -17.46
CA THR A 137 1.58 5.44 -18.34
C THR A 137 1.29 4.10 -18.99
N VAL A 138 2.32 3.42 -19.51
CA VAL A 138 2.18 2.10 -20.16
C VAL A 138 1.68 1.06 -19.15
N VAL A 139 2.27 1.03 -17.95
CA VAL A 139 1.85 0.13 -16.86
C VAL A 139 0.43 0.45 -16.38
N GLY A 140 0.08 1.74 -16.27
CA GLY A 140 -1.26 2.21 -15.89
C GLY A 140 -2.35 1.83 -16.89
N LEU A 141 -2.00 1.74 -18.18
CA LEU A 141 -2.88 1.21 -19.23
C LEU A 141 -2.95 -0.34 -19.24
N GLY A 142 -2.27 -1.00 -18.31
CA GLY A 142 -2.25 -2.46 -18.20
C GLY A 142 -1.24 -3.15 -19.12
N PHE A 143 -0.31 -2.39 -19.70
CA PHE A 143 0.73 -2.93 -20.57
C PHE A 143 2.07 -3.05 -19.85
N GLY A 144 2.81 -4.10 -20.17
CA GLY A 144 4.15 -4.34 -19.64
C GLY A 144 4.13 -5.11 -18.31
N PRO A 145 5.12 -5.99 -18.08
CA PRO A 145 5.24 -6.70 -16.81
C PRO A 145 5.57 -5.76 -15.65
N PRO A 146 5.21 -6.14 -14.42
CA PRO A 146 4.36 -7.28 -14.10
C PRO A 146 2.89 -7.00 -14.43
N TRP A 147 2.17 -8.01 -14.92
CA TRP A 147 0.84 -7.86 -15.57
C TRP A 147 -0.33 -7.83 -14.58
N GLY A 148 -0.09 -7.45 -13.32
CA GLY A 148 -1.08 -7.40 -12.25
C GLY A 148 -1.99 -6.17 -12.30
N THR A 149 -1.59 -5.09 -13.00
CA THR A 149 -2.38 -3.84 -13.03
C THR A 149 -3.79 -4.04 -13.56
N LEU A 150 -3.94 -4.63 -14.75
CA LEU A 150 -5.26 -4.78 -15.37
C LEU A 150 -6.18 -5.69 -14.54
N PRO A 151 -5.77 -6.89 -14.09
CA PRO A 151 -6.55 -7.69 -13.14
C PRO A 151 -6.95 -6.91 -11.89
N ALA A 152 -5.99 -6.23 -11.24
CA ALA A 152 -6.24 -5.49 -10.01
C ALA A 152 -7.26 -4.36 -10.20
N VAL A 153 -7.15 -3.61 -11.28
CA VAL A 153 -8.08 -2.52 -11.64
C VAL A 153 -9.46 -3.08 -11.98
N LEU A 154 -9.56 -4.09 -12.84
CA LEU A 154 -10.84 -4.69 -13.26
C LEU A 154 -11.64 -5.23 -12.07
N THR A 155 -10.97 -5.84 -11.08
CA THR A 155 -11.67 -6.36 -9.90
C THR A 155 -12.39 -5.27 -9.11
N GLY A 156 -11.92 -4.02 -9.18
CA GLY A 156 -12.58 -2.88 -8.54
C GLY A 156 -13.86 -2.43 -9.25
N TYR A 157 -13.97 -2.67 -10.56
CA TYR A 157 -15.17 -2.39 -11.33
C TYR A 157 -16.19 -3.54 -11.26
N ILE A 158 -15.72 -4.79 -11.22
CA ILE A 158 -16.58 -5.99 -11.24
C ILE A 158 -17.17 -6.29 -9.85
N GLY A 159 -16.45 -5.94 -8.77
CA GLY A 159 -16.80 -6.35 -7.41
C GLY A 159 -16.26 -7.74 -7.06
N ASN A 160 -16.61 -8.24 -5.87
CA ASN A 160 -16.27 -9.59 -5.40
C ASN A 160 -17.36 -10.06 -4.41
N PRO A 161 -18.13 -11.12 -4.71
CA PRO A 161 -19.18 -11.62 -3.83
C PRO A 161 -18.68 -11.99 -2.43
N ASN A 162 -17.45 -12.47 -2.33
CA ASN A 162 -16.81 -12.91 -1.08
C ASN A 162 -15.79 -11.87 -0.57
N GLY A 163 -15.66 -10.73 -1.26
CA GLY A 163 -14.70 -9.70 -0.90
C GLY A 163 -15.17 -8.93 0.33
N ARG A 164 -14.26 -8.70 1.25
CA ARG A 164 -14.51 -7.79 2.38
C ARG A 164 -14.53 -6.36 1.90
N ARG A 165 -15.41 -5.54 2.47
CA ARG A 165 -15.62 -4.14 2.06
C ARG A 165 -15.30 -3.15 3.17
N GLU A 166 -15.15 -3.62 4.40
CA GLU A 166 -15.07 -2.82 5.61
C GLU A 166 -13.97 -1.76 5.48
N TRP A 167 -12.80 -2.12 4.95
CA TRP A 167 -11.71 -1.16 4.71
C TRP A 167 -12.00 -0.15 3.60
N ILE A 168 -12.80 -0.51 2.61
CA ILE A 168 -13.20 0.39 1.52
C ILE A 168 -14.19 1.42 2.07
N GLU A 169 -15.18 0.96 2.83
CA GLU A 169 -16.18 1.79 3.50
C GLU A 169 -15.52 2.75 4.50
N GLU A 170 -14.64 2.27 5.38
CA GLU A 170 -13.94 3.12 6.35
C GLU A 170 -12.96 4.12 5.68
N SER A 171 -12.40 3.77 4.52
CA SER A 171 -11.56 4.70 3.75
C SER A 171 -12.38 5.76 3.01
N LEU A 172 -13.49 5.36 2.39
CA LEU A 172 -14.46 6.29 1.77
C LEU A 172 -15.07 7.23 2.80
N LYS A 173 -15.43 6.71 3.98
CA LYS A 173 -15.95 7.48 5.12
C LYS A 173 -14.94 8.52 5.57
N GLN A 174 -13.69 8.11 5.79
CA GLN A 174 -12.63 9.06 6.17
C GLN A 174 -12.47 10.17 5.14
N GLY A 175 -12.38 9.81 3.85
CA GLY A 175 -12.29 10.81 2.79
C GLY A 175 -13.50 11.74 2.76
N GLN A 176 -14.72 11.20 2.88
CA GLN A 176 -15.95 11.98 2.87
C GLN A 176 -16.06 12.94 4.06
N LEU A 177 -15.64 12.52 5.27
CA LEU A 177 -15.57 13.38 6.45
C LEU A 177 -14.55 14.53 6.28
N LEU A 178 -13.48 14.30 5.51
CA LEU A 178 -12.52 15.34 5.10
C LEU A 178 -12.98 16.15 3.86
N GLY A 179 -14.20 15.93 3.38
CA GLY A 179 -14.76 16.65 2.23
C GLY A 179 -14.26 16.19 0.87
N ARG A 180 -13.66 14.99 0.76
CA ARG A 180 -13.23 14.42 -0.53
C ARG A 180 -14.42 14.00 -1.39
N TRP A 181 -14.22 14.06 -2.70
CA TRP A 181 -15.15 13.59 -3.71
C TRP A 181 -14.65 12.29 -4.35
N PRO A 182 -15.54 11.31 -4.62
CA PRO A 182 -16.99 11.35 -4.45
C PRO A 182 -17.47 11.00 -3.04
N GLN A 183 -18.68 11.49 -2.71
CA GLN A 183 -19.39 11.23 -1.45
C GLN A 183 -20.55 10.25 -1.70
N VAL A 184 -20.28 8.99 -1.40
CA VAL A 184 -21.14 7.85 -1.78
C VAL A 184 -21.75 7.12 -0.59
N LEU A 185 -21.36 7.51 0.63
CA LEU A 185 -21.90 6.96 1.86
C LEU A 185 -22.92 7.94 2.44
N ASP A 186 -23.96 7.40 3.07
CA ASP A 186 -24.81 8.15 3.99
C ASP A 186 -24.22 7.94 5.38
N ILE A 187 -23.72 9.01 5.97
CA ILE A 187 -23.04 9.01 7.27
C ILE A 187 -23.94 9.77 8.25
N ALA A 188 -24.30 9.13 9.37
CA ALA A 188 -25.08 9.75 10.44
C ALA A 188 -24.23 10.74 11.26
N ASP A 189 -24.89 11.56 12.07
CA ASP A 189 -24.23 12.59 12.90
C ASP A 189 -23.19 12.00 13.89
N ASP A 190 -23.34 10.73 14.27
CA ASP A 190 -22.42 10.00 15.14
C ASP A 190 -21.22 9.38 14.39
N GLY A 191 -21.14 9.60 13.07
CA GLY A 191 -20.09 9.07 12.21
C GLY A 191 -20.32 7.63 11.73
N ASN A 192 -21.44 6.99 12.05
CA ASN A 192 -21.76 5.65 11.55
C ASN A 192 -22.24 5.70 10.10
N ILE A 193 -21.84 4.69 9.32
CA ILE A 193 -22.32 4.48 7.96
C ILE A 193 -23.72 3.88 8.06
N VAL A 194 -24.73 4.60 7.60
CA VAL A 194 -26.14 4.17 7.61
C VAL A 194 -26.64 3.79 6.21
N GLY A 195 -25.91 4.17 5.18
CA GLY A 195 -26.21 3.81 3.80
C GLY A 195 -24.94 3.83 2.94
N ASN A 196 -24.93 2.97 1.94
CA ASN A 196 -23.88 2.92 0.93
C ASN A 196 -24.55 2.82 -0.44
N LYS A 197 -24.35 3.81 -1.31
CA LYS A 197 -25.02 3.90 -2.63
C LYS A 197 -24.73 2.69 -3.54
N PHE A 198 -23.68 1.91 -3.27
CA PHE A 198 -23.42 0.68 -4.00
C PHE A 198 -24.34 -0.49 -3.60
N ASP A 199 -25.11 -0.37 -2.51
CA ASP A 199 -26.08 -1.38 -2.08
C ASP A 199 -27.34 -1.41 -2.95
N ASP A 200 -27.60 -0.32 -3.68
CA ASP A 200 -28.72 -0.20 -4.60
C ASP A 200 -28.50 -0.92 -5.94
N PHE A 201 -27.34 -1.55 -6.15
CA PHE A 201 -27.07 -2.30 -7.39
C PHE A 201 -28.07 -3.45 -7.57
N PRO A 202 -28.89 -3.43 -8.64
CA PRO A 202 -29.86 -4.49 -8.88
C PRO A 202 -29.16 -5.85 -8.98
N LEU A 203 -29.70 -6.85 -8.28
CA LEU A 203 -29.23 -8.24 -8.26
C LEU A 203 -27.93 -8.50 -7.46
N LEU A 204 -27.29 -7.47 -6.89
CA LEU A 204 -25.98 -7.60 -6.23
C LEU A 204 -25.97 -7.05 -4.78
N SER A 205 -27.13 -6.72 -4.21
CA SER A 205 -27.31 -6.11 -2.88
C SER A 205 -26.85 -6.97 -1.69
N GLY A 206 -26.34 -8.19 -1.92
CA GLY A 206 -25.75 -9.06 -0.89
C GLY A 206 -24.31 -9.47 -1.15
N TRP A 207 -23.66 -8.92 -2.20
CA TRP A 207 -22.24 -9.19 -2.46
C TRP A 207 -21.39 -8.53 -1.39
N GLY A 208 -20.31 -9.18 -0.96
CA GLY A 208 -19.35 -8.59 -0.02
C GLY A 208 -18.79 -7.25 -0.52
N ARG A 209 -18.05 -7.25 -1.63
CA ARG A 209 -17.60 -6.02 -2.31
C ARG A 209 -18.42 -5.79 -3.56
N ARG A 210 -19.04 -4.61 -3.67
CA ARG A 210 -19.94 -4.31 -4.77
C ARG A 210 -19.18 -3.85 -6.01
N PRO A 211 -19.77 -3.97 -7.22
CA PRO A 211 -19.22 -3.34 -8.42
C PRO A 211 -18.96 -1.85 -8.21
N PHE A 212 -17.91 -1.33 -8.82
CA PHE A 212 -17.47 0.08 -8.77
C PHE A 212 -17.06 0.62 -7.40
N GLU A 213 -17.31 -0.08 -6.29
CA GLU A 213 -17.05 0.44 -4.95
C GLU A 213 -15.55 0.71 -4.70
N LEU A 214 -14.69 -0.28 -4.99
CA LEU A 214 -13.23 -0.09 -4.89
C LEU A 214 -12.70 0.88 -5.97
N ALA A 215 -13.25 0.83 -7.18
CA ALA A 215 -12.89 1.81 -8.22
C ALA A 215 -13.22 3.25 -7.78
N THR A 216 -14.28 3.43 -7.01
CA THR A 216 -14.70 4.72 -6.47
C THR A 216 -13.77 5.22 -5.37
N LEU A 217 -13.31 4.35 -4.48
CA LEU A 217 -12.25 4.71 -3.52
C LEU A 217 -10.97 5.14 -4.26
N ARG A 218 -10.55 4.39 -5.28
CA ARG A 218 -9.39 4.73 -6.11
C ARG A 218 -9.58 6.06 -6.83
N LEU A 219 -10.78 6.35 -7.31
CA LEU A 219 -11.11 7.64 -7.91
C LEU A 219 -11.03 8.78 -6.88
N GLN A 220 -11.53 8.56 -5.66
CA GLN A 220 -11.43 9.53 -4.56
C GLN A 220 -9.96 9.85 -4.24
N ASN A 221 -9.12 8.81 -4.14
CA ASN A 221 -7.69 8.94 -3.93
C ASN A 221 -7.02 9.71 -5.09
N LEU A 222 -7.37 9.36 -6.34
CA LEU A 222 -6.81 10.03 -7.51
C LEU A 222 -7.10 11.53 -7.52
N VAL A 223 -8.36 11.92 -7.30
CA VAL A 223 -8.78 13.33 -7.39
C VAL A 223 -8.25 14.14 -6.22
N ASP A 224 -8.51 13.71 -4.98
CA ASP A 224 -8.29 14.53 -3.79
C ASP A 224 -6.96 14.30 -3.08
N ILE A 225 -6.20 13.25 -3.43
CA ILE A 225 -4.85 13.03 -2.91
C ILE A 225 -3.84 13.25 -4.05
N GLN A 226 -3.88 12.42 -5.08
CA GLN A 226 -2.79 12.38 -6.08
C GLN A 226 -2.76 13.63 -6.95
N ILE A 227 -3.89 14.05 -7.54
CA ILE A 227 -3.95 15.23 -8.42
C ILE A 227 -3.83 16.52 -7.60
N LYS A 228 -4.60 16.64 -6.52
CA LYS A 228 -4.67 17.87 -5.70
C LYS A 228 -3.36 18.20 -4.99
N HIS A 229 -2.59 17.18 -4.58
CA HIS A 229 -1.34 17.33 -3.83
C HIS A 229 -0.12 16.81 -4.59
N TRP A 230 -0.19 16.71 -5.92
CA TRP A 230 0.89 16.14 -6.74
C TRP A 230 2.26 16.76 -6.45
N ASP A 231 2.35 18.09 -6.37
CA ASP A 231 3.61 18.77 -6.13
C ASP A 231 4.19 18.53 -4.73
N GLU A 232 3.34 18.25 -3.74
CA GLU A 232 3.74 17.91 -2.37
C GLU A 232 4.10 16.42 -2.22
N LEU A 233 3.58 15.54 -3.10
CA LEU A 233 3.64 14.09 -2.94
C LEU A 233 4.50 13.35 -3.99
N LYS A 234 4.81 13.99 -5.12
CA LYS A 234 5.63 13.38 -6.18
C LYS A 234 7.04 13.06 -5.65
N PRO A 235 7.66 11.96 -6.13
CA PRO A 235 9.02 11.64 -5.73
C PRO A 235 10.01 12.69 -6.25
N VAL A 236 11.07 12.92 -5.50
CA VAL A 236 12.21 13.76 -5.94
C VAL A 236 13.17 13.01 -6.87
N ASP A 237 13.15 11.67 -6.79
CA ASP A 237 13.91 10.79 -7.67
C ASP A 237 12.96 10.11 -8.65
N ASP A 238 13.10 10.42 -9.95
CA ASP A 238 12.24 9.89 -10.99
C ASP A 238 12.27 8.36 -11.10
N ARG A 239 13.32 7.69 -10.59
CA ARG A 239 13.39 6.23 -10.56
C ARG A 239 12.28 5.64 -9.67
N CYS A 240 11.86 6.38 -8.65
CA CYS A 240 10.79 5.98 -7.74
C CYS A 240 9.41 5.97 -8.38
N LEU A 241 9.17 6.70 -9.49
CA LEU A 241 7.89 6.71 -10.22
C LEU A 241 7.50 5.35 -10.81
N THR A 242 8.48 4.48 -11.05
CA THR A 242 8.27 3.16 -11.65
C THR A 242 8.57 2.01 -10.70
N GLN A 243 8.99 2.33 -9.48
CA GLN A 243 9.28 1.34 -8.46
C GLN A 243 7.96 0.90 -7.81
N LEU A 244 7.74 -0.41 -7.83
CA LEU A 244 6.62 -1.02 -7.13
C LEU A 244 6.97 -1.25 -5.66
N GLY A 245 6.00 -1.72 -4.89
CA GLY A 245 6.18 -2.03 -3.48
C GLY A 245 6.05 -3.52 -3.16
N GLY A 246 5.85 -3.76 -1.86
CA GLY A 246 5.51 -5.04 -1.29
C GLY A 246 5.33 -4.93 0.22
N CYS A 247 4.96 -6.03 0.86
CA CYS A 247 4.97 -6.11 2.31
C CYS A 247 5.45 -7.48 2.79
N THR A 248 5.99 -7.51 4.00
CA THR A 248 6.37 -8.72 4.69
C THR A 248 5.97 -8.64 6.15
N ILE A 249 5.71 -9.79 6.77
CA ILE A 249 5.57 -9.92 8.21
C ILE A 249 6.66 -10.84 8.68
N VAL A 250 7.40 -10.38 9.67
CA VAL A 250 8.54 -11.06 10.26
C VAL A 250 8.16 -11.49 11.67
N SER A 251 8.46 -12.74 12.04
CA SER A 251 8.26 -13.26 13.40
C SER A 251 9.34 -12.79 14.36
N ASP A 252 9.16 -13.12 15.63
CA ASP A 252 10.02 -12.72 16.75
C ASP A 252 11.49 -13.17 16.63
N ASP A 253 11.78 -14.12 15.74
CA ASP A 253 13.10 -14.65 15.42
C ASP A 253 13.71 -14.07 14.13
N GLY A 254 13.07 -13.04 13.54
CA GLY A 254 13.55 -12.40 12.33
C GLY A 254 13.22 -13.16 11.04
N VAL A 255 12.35 -14.19 11.10
CA VAL A 255 11.96 -15.01 9.96
C VAL A 255 10.68 -14.48 9.30
N PRO A 256 10.62 -14.32 7.96
CA PRO A 256 9.39 -13.99 7.27
C PRO A 256 8.34 -15.10 7.41
N ILE A 257 7.17 -14.75 7.92
CA ILE A 257 6.00 -15.63 7.99
C ILE A 257 4.93 -15.29 6.94
N TYR A 258 5.04 -14.12 6.32
CA TYR A 258 4.21 -13.72 5.19
C TYR A 258 4.99 -12.76 4.29
N SER A 259 4.84 -12.87 2.97
CA SER A 259 5.45 -11.93 2.03
C SER A 259 4.61 -11.75 0.78
N TRP A 260 4.47 -10.49 0.37
CA TRP A 260 3.83 -10.07 -0.88
C TRP A 260 4.75 -9.11 -1.61
N LEU A 261 4.88 -9.31 -2.91
CA LEU A 261 5.54 -8.37 -3.80
C LEU A 261 4.49 -7.91 -4.81
N ASP A 262 4.38 -6.61 -5.03
CA ASP A 262 3.35 -6.04 -5.91
C ASP A 262 3.62 -6.43 -7.36
N THR A 263 2.63 -7.02 -8.03
CA THR A 263 2.74 -7.44 -9.43
C THR A 263 2.10 -6.43 -10.39
N GLY A 264 1.80 -5.23 -9.93
CA GLY A 264 1.31 -4.12 -10.75
C GLY A 264 0.85 -2.95 -9.91
N LEU A 265 0.31 -1.93 -10.57
CA LEU A 265 -0.42 -0.87 -9.88
C LEU A 265 -1.74 -1.43 -9.37
N CYS A 266 -2.21 -0.92 -8.24
CA CYS A 266 -3.39 -1.39 -7.52
C CYS A 266 -3.30 -2.84 -6.99
N ASP A 267 -2.15 -3.51 -7.08
CA ASP A 267 -1.95 -4.93 -6.74
C ASP A 267 -1.25 -5.12 -5.38
N ILE A 268 -1.98 -4.80 -4.33
CA ILE A 268 -1.53 -4.99 -2.94
C ILE A 268 -2.27 -6.21 -2.34
N PRO A 269 -1.73 -6.85 -1.27
CA PRO A 269 -2.32 -8.07 -0.78
C PRO A 269 -3.71 -7.83 -0.18
N ASP A 270 -4.52 -8.89 -0.20
CA ASP A 270 -5.76 -8.93 0.56
C ASP A 270 -5.40 -9.08 2.05
N PHE A 271 -5.71 -8.05 2.86
CA PHE A 271 -5.33 -8.01 4.26
C PHE A 271 -6.15 -8.99 5.10
N ASP A 272 -7.38 -9.33 4.68
CA ASP A 272 -8.16 -10.37 5.35
C ASP A 272 -7.52 -11.75 5.13
N LYS A 273 -7.08 -12.01 3.89
CA LYS A 273 -6.34 -13.23 3.58
C LYS A 273 -5.02 -13.28 4.36
N LEU A 274 -4.26 -12.19 4.38
CA LEU A 274 -3.05 -12.06 5.19
C LEU A 274 -3.34 -12.38 6.65
N LEU A 275 -4.36 -11.78 7.27
CA LEU A 275 -4.71 -12.03 8.68
C LEU A 275 -5.16 -13.47 8.94
N SER A 276 -5.68 -14.17 7.94
CA SER A 276 -6.05 -15.58 8.04
C SER A 276 -4.86 -16.55 7.98
N GLU A 277 -3.73 -16.09 7.43
CA GLU A 277 -2.48 -16.85 7.32
C GLU A 277 -1.56 -16.66 8.54
N LEU A 278 -1.87 -15.71 9.44
CA LEU A 278 -1.19 -15.44 10.71
C LEU A 278 -1.82 -16.15 11.91
#